data_AF-A0A257GUU9-F1
#
_entry.id   AF-A0A257GUU9-F1
#
_cell.length_a   1.000
_cell.length_b   1.000
_cell.length_c   1.000
_cell.angle_alpha   90.00
_cell.angle_beta   90.00
_cell.angle_gamma   90.00
#
_symmetry.space_group_name_H-M   'P 1'
#
loop_
_entity.id
_entity.type
_entity.pdbx_description
1 polymer ?
#
loop_
_entity_poly.entity_id
_entity_poly.type
_entity_poly.pdbx_seq_one_letter_code
_entity_poly.pdbx_strand_id
1 'polypeptide(L)'
;MTQVGQSLVGIGVNKVAKHVHLHVRLGESDWAKHTYARTDGDAGLTLLGSVQKGLQHGALALKDDGDYVMLVGDYEMPLNQHQVR
;
A
#
# COMPACT_ATOMS: atom_id res chain seq x y z
N MET A 1 53.08 11.63 -24.10
CA MET A 1 52.79 11.57 -22.65
C MET A 1 51.81 12.69 -22.31
N THR A 2 50.97 12.46 -21.29
CA THR A 2 50.03 13.40 -20.63
C THR A 2 48.57 13.39 -21.11
N GLN A 3 47.86 12.36 -20.64
CA GLN A 3 46.50 12.42 -20.11
C GLN A 3 46.37 13.53 -19.06
N VAL A 4 45.29 14.34 -19.04
CA VAL A 4 44.31 14.51 -17.93
C VAL A 4 43.19 15.46 -18.40
N GLY A 5 41.93 15.11 -18.11
CA GLY A 5 40.80 16.03 -18.19
C GLY A 5 39.45 15.37 -17.89
N GLN A 6 39.37 14.49 -16.88
CA GLN A 6 38.08 14.03 -16.35
C GLN A 6 37.42 15.17 -15.57
N SER A 7 36.26 15.63 -16.03
CA SER A 7 35.38 16.51 -15.24
C SER A 7 34.27 15.66 -14.62
N LEU A 8 34.34 15.50 -13.29
CA LEU A 8 33.23 15.09 -12.41
C LEU A 8 32.22 16.25 -12.37
N VAL A 9 30.90 16.08 -12.23
CA VAL A 9 30.12 15.81 -11.01
C VAL A 9 28.63 15.72 -11.48
N GLY A 10 27.90 14.61 -11.32
CA GLY A 10 26.98 14.31 -10.20
C GLY A 10 25.94 15.42 -9.97
N ILE A 11 24.63 15.26 -9.85
CA ILE A 11 23.83 14.19 -9.27
C ILE A 11 22.41 14.40 -9.83
N GLY A 12 22.00 13.55 -10.78
CA GLY A 12 20.58 13.34 -11.01
C GLY A 12 20.07 12.56 -9.79
N VAL A 13 19.41 13.24 -8.86
CA VAL A 13 18.65 12.56 -7.80
C VAL A 13 17.45 11.89 -8.46
N ASN A 14 17.71 10.73 -9.06
CA ASN A 14 16.68 9.77 -9.42
C ASN A 14 15.91 9.51 -8.13
N LYS A 15 14.69 10.04 -8.06
CA LYS A 15 13.74 9.76 -7.00
C LYS A 15 13.37 8.28 -7.18
N VAL A 16 14.20 7.39 -6.63
CA VAL A 16 13.93 5.96 -6.59
C VAL A 16 12.59 5.86 -5.88
N ALA A 17 11.52 5.62 -6.62
CA ALA A 17 10.22 5.34 -6.06
C ALA A 17 10.43 4.12 -5.19
N LYS A 18 10.56 4.34 -3.88
CA LYS A 18 10.82 3.30 -2.90
C LYS A 18 9.72 2.27 -3.12
N HIS A 19 10.07 1.08 -3.63
CA HIS A 19 9.11 0.01 -3.83
C HIS A 19 8.49 -0.26 -2.47
N VAL A 20 7.25 0.19 -2.30
CA VAL A 20 6.53 0.00 -1.06
C VAL A 20 6.11 -1.47 -1.07
N HIS A 21 6.80 -2.26 -0.26
CA HIS A 21 6.43 -3.66 -0.06
C HIS A 21 5.07 -3.69 0.63
N LEU A 22 4.10 -4.32 -0.03
CA LEU A 22 2.80 -4.61 0.55
C LEU A 22 2.84 -6.02 1.13
N HIS A 23 2.44 -6.15 2.39
CA HIS A 23 2.29 -7.45 3.03
C HIS A 23 0.81 -7.65 3.34
N VAL A 24 0.22 -8.68 2.74
CA VAL A 24 -1.23 -8.94 2.85
C VAL A 24 -1.42 -10.25 3.61
N ARG A 25 -2.35 -10.25 4.56
CA ARG A 25 -2.84 -11.46 5.22
C ARG A 25 -4.35 -11.53 5.05
N LEU A 26 -4.84 -12.65 4.56
CA LEU A 26 -6.27 -12.83 4.30
C LEU A 26 -6.96 -13.46 5.51
N GLY A 27 -8.23 -13.10 5.70
CA GLY A 27 -9.10 -13.69 6.70
C GLY A 27 -9.63 -12.71 7.74
N GLU A 28 -10.78 -13.06 8.31
CA GLU A 28 -11.51 -12.27 9.29
C GLU A 28 -10.68 -11.95 10.53
N SER A 29 -9.95 -12.94 11.04
CA SER A 29 -9.11 -12.77 12.23
C SER A 29 -7.98 -11.77 12.04
N ASP A 30 -7.61 -11.43 10.81
CA ASP A 30 -6.59 -10.43 10.50
C ASP A 30 -7.19 -9.03 10.38
N TRP A 31 -8.28 -8.84 9.64
CA TRP A 31 -8.87 -7.51 9.50
C TRP A 31 -9.58 -7.02 10.77
N ALA A 32 -10.18 -7.91 11.55
CA ALA A 32 -10.92 -7.57 12.77
C ALA A 32 -10.04 -6.95 13.88
N LYS A 33 -8.71 -7.06 13.75
CA LYS A 33 -7.74 -6.40 14.65
C LYS A 33 -7.57 -4.91 14.36
N HIS A 34 -7.91 -4.48 13.14
CA HIS A 34 -7.60 -3.15 12.62
C HIS A 34 -8.85 -2.33 12.31
N THR A 35 -10.01 -2.97 12.20
CA THR A 35 -11.30 -2.32 11.98
C THR A 35 -12.43 -3.14 12.59
N TYR A 36 -13.59 -2.52 12.77
CA TYR A 36 -14.83 -3.19 13.11
C TYR A 36 -15.48 -3.84 11.88
N ALA A 37 -16.32 -4.84 12.12
CA ALA A 37 -17.12 -5.47 11.07
C ALA A 37 -18.05 -4.41 10.46
N ARG A 38 -17.88 -4.12 9.17
CA ARG A 38 -18.85 -3.36 8.40
C ARG A 38 -19.82 -4.38 7.82
N THR A 39 -21.07 -4.36 8.27
CA THR A 39 -22.12 -5.23 7.71
C THR A 39 -22.29 -4.95 6.22
N ASP A 40 -22.39 -6.01 5.41
CA ASP A 40 -22.42 -6.03 3.94
C ASP A 40 -23.43 -5.07 3.27
N GLY A 41 -24.29 -4.38 4.03
CA GLY A 41 -25.28 -3.44 3.54
C GLY A 41 -24.90 -1.95 3.59
N ASP A 42 -23.85 -1.55 4.32
CA ASP A 42 -23.65 -0.12 4.65
C ASP A 42 -22.57 0.62 3.84
N ALA A 43 -21.65 -0.07 3.15
CA ALA A 43 -20.46 0.63 2.63
C ALA A 43 -19.88 0.17 1.28
N GLY A 44 -20.48 -0.80 0.57
CA GLY A 44 -19.94 -1.25 -0.74
C GLY A 44 -18.48 -1.71 -0.67
N LEU A 45 -18.11 -2.32 0.45
CA LEU A 45 -16.75 -2.70 0.82
C LEU A 45 -16.77 -4.12 1.36
N THR A 46 -16.03 -5.02 0.71
CA THR A 46 -15.79 -6.39 1.18
C THR A 46 -14.47 -6.43 1.95
N LEU A 47 -14.51 -6.76 3.23
CA LEU A 47 -13.32 -6.92 4.07
C LEU A 47 -12.62 -8.25 3.75
N LEU A 48 -11.37 -8.20 3.30
CA LEU A 48 -10.61 -9.36 2.84
C LEU A 48 -9.58 -9.85 3.86
N GLY A 49 -9.00 -8.95 4.66
CA GLY A 49 -7.88 -9.27 5.53
C GLY A 49 -7.14 -8.04 6.04
N SER A 50 -5.87 -8.18 6.43
CA SER A 50 -5.00 -7.06 6.81
C SER A 50 -3.99 -6.76 5.70
N VAL A 51 -3.56 -5.49 5.64
CA VAL A 51 -2.54 -5.01 4.71
C VAL A 51 -1.57 -4.09 5.41
N GLN A 52 -0.27 -4.36 5.23
CA GLN A 52 0.82 -3.51 5.67
C GLN A 52 1.43 -2.78 4.48
N LYS A 53 1.44 -1.45 4.52
CA LYS A 53 2.08 -0.57 3.54
C LYS A 53 3.22 0.19 4.21
N GLY A 54 4.42 -0.37 4.20
CA GLY A 54 5.57 0.18 4.92
C GLY A 54 5.34 0.18 6.44
N LEU A 55 5.18 1.38 7.03
CA LEU A 55 4.88 1.55 8.46
C LEU A 55 3.38 1.59 8.77
N GLN A 56 2.51 1.70 7.76
CA GLN A 56 1.07 1.71 7.95
C GLN A 56 0.53 0.28 7.95
N HIS A 57 -0.40 0.01 8.86
CA HIS A 57 -1.09 -1.27 8.99
C HIS A 57 -2.59 -1.01 9.09
N GLY A 58 -3.39 -1.74 8.32
CA GLY A 58 -4.84 -1.60 8.32
C GLY A 58 -5.54 -2.84 7.81
N ALA A 59 -6.86 -2.78 7.74
CA ALA A 59 -7.68 -3.79 7.09
C ALA A 59 -7.69 -3.59 5.58
N LEU A 60 -7.39 -4.63 4.82
CA LEU A 60 -7.62 -4.71 3.39
C LEU A 60 -9.12 -4.89 3.11
N ALA A 61 -9.65 -3.99 2.32
CA ALA A 61 -11.00 -4.08 1.77
C ALA A 61 -10.97 -3.95 0.24
N LEU A 62 -11.95 -4.55 -0.41
CA LEU A 62 -12.24 -4.40 -1.82
C LEU A 62 -13.54 -3.62 -1.97
N LYS A 63 -13.50 -2.54 -2.74
CA LYS A 63 -14.68 -1.76 -3.11
C LYS A 63 -15.47 -2.47 -4.21
N ASP A 64 -16.75 -2.15 -4.31
CA ASP A 64 -17.64 -2.65 -5.38
C ASP A 64 -17.18 -2.25 -6.79
N ASP A 65 -16.43 -1.15 -6.91
CA ASP A 65 -15.80 -0.69 -8.16
C ASP A 65 -14.55 -1.51 -8.56
N GLY A 66 -14.11 -2.44 -7.71
CA GLY A 66 -12.93 -3.28 -7.91
C GLY A 66 -11.63 -2.71 -7.33
N ASP A 67 -11.67 -1.55 -6.67
CA ASP A 67 -10.48 -0.95 -6.06
C ASP A 67 -10.15 -1.55 -4.69
N TYR A 68 -8.87 -1.81 -4.46
CA TYR A 68 -8.38 -2.20 -3.15
C TYR A 68 -8.11 -0.97 -2.29
N VAL A 69 -8.60 -1.00 -1.06
CA VAL A 69 -8.36 0.05 -0.06
C VAL A 69 -7.87 -0.53 1.25
N MET A 70 -7.12 0.28 1.99
CA MET A 70 -6.74 0.02 3.37
C MET A 70 -7.62 0.87 4.28
N LEU A 71 -8.28 0.22 5.22
CA LEU A 71 -9.10 0.83 6.27
C LEU A 71 -8.32 0.88 7.58
N VAL A 72 -8.33 2.03 8.22
CA VAL A 72 -7.76 2.24 9.57
C VAL A 72 -8.84 2.92 10.40
N GLY A 73 -9.66 2.13 11.08
CA GLY A 73 -10.91 2.61 11.69
C GLY A 73 -11.85 3.20 10.63
N ASP A 74 -12.11 4.49 10.70
CA ASP A 74 -12.98 5.21 9.75
C ASP A 74 -12.24 5.82 8.56
N TYR A 75 -10.91 5.74 8.55
CA TYR A 75 -10.10 6.31 7.48
C TYR A 75 -9.86 5.30 6.35
N GLU A 76 -10.08 5.74 5.10
CA GLU A 76 -9.86 4.92 3.91
C GLU A 76 -8.66 5.41 3.10
N MET A 77 -7.78 4.49 2.71
CA MET A 77 -6.62 4.76 1.87
C MET A 77 -6.64 3.91 0.61
N PRO A 78 -6.60 4.50 -0.60
CA PRO A 78 -6.48 3.71 -1.82
C PRO A 78 -5.12 2.98 -1.88
N LEU A 79 -5.17 1.70 -2.19
CA LEU A 79 -3.99 0.89 -2.50
C LEU A 79 -3.81 0.91 -4.01
N ASN A 80 -2.78 1.60 -4.49
CA ASN A 80 -2.44 1.56 -5.91
C ASN A 80 -2.15 0.11 -6.33
N GLN A 81 -3.00 -0.43 -7.20
CA GLN A 81 -2.94 -1.81 -7.71
C GLN A 81 -1.58 -2.19 -8.32
N HIS A 82 -0.80 -1.20 -8.80
CA HIS A 82 0.59 -1.40 -9.26
C HIS A 82 1.57 -1.93 -8.20
N GLN A 83 1.15 -2.01 -6.94
CA GLN A 83 1.99 -2.47 -5.82
C GLN A 83 1.55 -3.82 -5.24
N VAL A 84 0.35 -4.30 -5.58
CA VAL A 84 -0.17 -5.59 -5.14
C VAL A 84 0.18 -6.61 -6.23
N ARG A 85 1.18 -7.45 -5.98
CA ARG A 85 1.67 -8.45 -6.94
C ARG A 85 1.79 -9.81 -6.28
#